data_AF-A0A9E4YTZ2-F1
#
_entry.id   AF-A0A9E4YTZ2-F1
#
_cell.length_a   1.000
_cell.length_b   1.000
_cell.length_c   1.000
_cell.angle_alpha   90.00
_cell.angle_beta   90.00
_cell.angle_gamma   90.00
#
_symmetry.space_group_name_H-M   'P 1'
#
loop_
_entity.id
_entity.type
_entity.pdbx_description
1 polymer ?
#
loop_
_entity_poly.entity_id
_entity_poly.type
_entity_poly.pdbx_seq_one_letter_code
_entity_poly.pdbx_strand_id
1 'polypeptide(L)' 'HGGFQCGICTPGQIIAAKSLLDNNSDPTEEEVREWMMGNLCRCTGYYGILESVMSAVRTSQEAASGSGS' A
#
# COMPACT_ATOMS: atom_id res chain seq x y z
N HIS A 1 -0.65 11.04 3.47
CA HIS A 1 -1.64 10.00 3.11
C HIS A 1 -2.60 9.77 4.27
N GLY A 2 -3.91 9.68 4.01
CA GLY A 2 -4.95 9.45 5.02
C GLY A 2 -5.47 8.01 5.02
N GLY A 3 -4.58 7.02 5.08
CA GLY A 3 -4.92 5.59 4.94
C GLY A 3 -5.65 4.95 6.13
N PHE A 4 -5.98 5.69 7.17
CA PHE A 4 -6.67 5.18 8.35
C PHE A 4 -7.63 6.22 8.95
N GLN A 5 -8.66 5.72 9.64
CA GLN A 5 -9.56 6.52 10.47
C GLN A 5 -9.76 5.81 11.82
N CYS A 6 -10.66 4.81 11.89
CA CYS A 6 -10.90 4.03 13.11
C CYS A 6 -9.76 3.06 13.46
N GLY A 7 -8.88 2.74 12.49
CA GLY A 7 -7.71 1.88 12.68
C GLY A 7 -7.98 0.37 12.68
N ILE A 8 -9.23 -0.09 12.74
CA ILE A 8 -9.56 -1.53 12.86
C ILE A 8 -8.98 -2.35 11.70
N CYS A 9 -9.08 -1.87 10.46
CA CYS A 9 -8.57 -2.57 9.28
C CYS A 9 -7.07 -2.36 9.05
N THR A 10 -6.43 -1.42 9.74
CA THR A 10 -5.05 -1.00 9.46
C THR A 10 -4.03 -2.14 9.58
N PRO A 11 -4.08 -3.02 10.61
CA PRO A 11 -3.15 -4.14 10.69
C PRO A 11 -3.24 -5.09 9.49
N GLY A 12 -4.46 -5.47 9.08
CA GLY A 12 -4.68 -6.34 7.92
C GLY A 12 -4.19 -5.71 6.61
N GLN A 13 -4.45 -4.41 6.43
CA GLN A 13 -3.99 -3.64 5.28
C GLN A 13 -2.46 -3.55 5.20
N ILE A 14 -1.76 -3.35 6.33
CA ILE A 14 -0.28 -3.30 6.36
C ILE A 14 0.32 -4.66 5.95
N ILE A 15 -0.19 -5.76 6.50
CA ILE A 15 0.32 -7.10 6.18
C ILE A 15 0.04 -7.45 4.72
N ALA A 16 -1.14 -7.10 4.20
CA ALA A 16 -1.45 -7.32 2.79
C ALA A 16 -0.56 -6.49 1.87
N ALA A 17 -0.32 -5.22 2.20
CA ALA A 17 0.59 -4.36 1.43
C ALA A 17 2.02 -4.91 1.43
N LYS A 18 2.53 -5.36 2.58
CA LYS A 18 3.85 -5.99 2.66
C LYS A 18 3.94 -7.25 1.80
N SER A 19 2.93 -8.12 1.89
CA SER A 19 2.85 -9.34 1.09
C SER A 19 2.83 -9.04 -0.41
N LEU A 20 2.06 -8.03 -0.84
CA LEU A 20 2.06 -7.58 -2.24
C LEU A 20 3.47 -7.14 -2.66
N LEU A 21 4.11 -6.27 -1.90
CA LEU A 21 5.42 -5.70 -2.25
C LEU A 21 6.57 -6.73 -2.23
N ASP A 22 6.42 -7.80 -1.46
CA ASP A 22 7.37 -8.94 -1.48
C ASP A 22 7.25 -9.78 -2.75
N ASN A 23 6.05 -9.84 -3.34
CA ASN A 23 5.78 -10.62 -4.56
C ASN A 23 5.93 -9.79 -5.84
N ASN A 24 5.58 -8.51 -5.79
CA ASN A 24 5.69 -7.55 -6.86
C ASN A 24 6.15 -6.21 -6.30
N SER A 25 7.40 -5.84 -6.54
CA SER A 25 8.02 -4.59 -6.03
C SER A 25 7.58 -3.32 -6.78
N ASP A 26 6.91 -3.47 -7.92
CA ASP A 26 6.40 -2.36 -8.74
C ASP A 26 4.97 -2.65 -9.23
N PRO A 27 4.00 -2.79 -8.30
CA PRO A 27 2.63 -3.07 -8.68
C PRO A 27 1.96 -1.82 -9.26
N THR A 28 1.10 -2.04 -10.24
CA THR A 28 0.18 -1.03 -10.75
C THR A 28 -0.87 -0.66 -9.69
N GLU A 29 -1.49 0.51 -9.86
CA GLU A 29 -2.56 0.93 -8.95
C GLU A 29 -3.75 -0.05 -8.95
N GLU A 30 -4.05 -0.68 -10.09
CA GLU A 30 -5.10 -1.70 -10.19
C GLU A 30 -4.76 -2.93 -9.36
N GLU A 31 -3.54 -3.44 -9.46
CA GLU A 31 -3.09 -4.59 -8.67
C GLU A 31 -3.14 -4.29 -7.17
N VAL A 32 -2.73 -3.08 -6.76
CA VAL A 32 -2.86 -2.65 -5.36
C VAL A 32 -4.32 -2.65 -4.93
N ARG A 33 -5.22 -2.11 -5.76
CA ARG A 33 -6.65 -2.03 -5.44
C ARG A 33 -7.23 -3.42 -5.25
N GLU A 34 -7.01 -4.31 -6.21
CA GLU A 34 -7.49 -5.69 -6.16
C GLU A 34 -6.96 -6.43 -4.94
N TRP A 35 -5.67 -6.27 -4.64
CA TRP A 35 -5.05 -6.93 -3.48
C TRP A 35 -5.62 -6.42 -2.16
N MET A 36 -5.86 -5.11 -2.03
CA MET A 36 -6.38 -4.51 -0.79
C MET A 36 -7.87 -4.82 -0.55
N MET A 37 -8.63 -5.23 -1.57
CA MET A 37 -10.04 -5.64 -1.44
C MET A 37 -10.22 -6.89 -0.56
N GLY A 38 -9.15 -7.68 -0.34
CA GLY A 38 -9.15 -8.79 0.63
C GLY A 38 -9.27 -8.35 2.10
N ASN A 39 -9.09 -7.06 2.41
CA ASN A 39 -9.16 -6.53 3.77
C ASN A 39 -10.24 -5.45 3.88
N LEU A 40 -11.41 -5.82 4.41
CA LEU A 40 -12.55 -4.90 4.45
C LEU A 40 -12.28 -3.65 5.30
N CYS A 41 -12.50 -2.48 4.70
CA CYS A 41 -12.45 -1.19 5.37
C CYS A 41 -13.83 -0.51 5.30
N ARG A 42 -14.34 -0.05 6.45
CA ARG A 42 -15.63 0.67 6.52
C ARG A 42 -15.49 2.19 6.51
N CYS A 43 -14.35 2.73 6.90
CA CYS A 43 -14.21 4.16 7.19
C CYS A 43 -13.61 4.96 6.03
N THR A 44 -12.54 4.47 5.40
CA THR A 44 -11.76 5.25 4.41
C THR A 44 -12.26 5.11 2.98
N GLY A 45 -13.05 4.08 2.67
CA GLY A 45 -13.43 3.78 1.28
C GLY A 45 -12.25 3.42 0.39
N TYR A 46 -11.15 2.93 0.95
CA TYR A 46 -9.93 2.43 0.28
C TYR A 46 -9.03 3.45 -0.42
N TYR A 47 -9.51 4.62 -0.85
CA TYR A 47 -8.70 5.62 -1.57
C TYR A 47 -7.42 6.02 -0.82
N GLY A 48 -7.54 6.37 0.47
CA GLY A 48 -6.37 6.74 1.26
C GLY A 48 -5.39 5.57 1.50
N ILE A 49 -5.87 4.32 1.47
CA ILE A 49 -5.03 3.12 1.59
C ILE A 49 -4.24 2.93 0.30
N LEU A 50 -4.91 3.00 -0.86
CA LEU A 50 -4.30 2.98 -2.19
C LEU A 50 -3.19 4.02 -2.33
N GLU A 51 -3.47 5.28 -2.02
CA GLU A 51 -2.46 6.35 -2.08
C GLU A 51 -1.27 6.08 -1.16
N SER A 52 -1.52 5.52 0.04
CA SER A 52 -0.46 5.19 1.00
C SER A 52 0.46 4.10 0.46
N VAL A 53 -0.09 3.04 -0.14
CA VAL A 53 0.69 1.93 -0.71
C VAL A 53 1.47 2.41 -1.93
N MET A 54 0.83 3.14 -2.85
CA MET A 54 1.51 3.69 -4.02
C MET A 54 2.65 4.66 -3.64
N SER A 55 2.49 5.41 -2.55
CA SER A 55 3.61 6.22 -2.03
C SER A 55 4.75 5.36 -1.49
N ALA A 56 4.44 4.26 -0.80
CA ALA A 56 5.48 3.36 -0.29
C ALA A 56 6.28 2.71 -1.43
N VAL A 57 5.62 2.34 -2.54
CA VAL A 57 6.27 1.86 -3.77
C VAL A 57 7.28 2.90 -4.26
N ARG A 58 6.84 4.15 -4.47
CA ARG A 58 7.71 5.24 -4.95
C ARG A 58 8.91 5.47 -4.03
N THR A 59 8.69 5.58 -2.72
CA THR A 59 9.78 5.79 -1.76
C THR A 59 10.77 4.63 -1.74
N SER A 60 10.30 3.39 -1.91
CA SER A 60 11.19 2.21 -1.97
C SER A 60 12.05 2.21 -3.24
N GLN A 61 11.50 2.66 -4.38
CA GLN A 61 12.24 2.81 -5.64
C GLN A 61 13.27 3.95 -5.58
N GLU A 62 12.92 5.07 -4.94
CA GLU A 62 13.85 6.18 -4.67
C GLU A 62 15.03 5.73 -3.80
N ALA A 63 14.77 4.95 -2.75
CA ALA A 63 15.83 4.39 -1.90
C ALA A 63 16.75 3.41 -2.66
N ALA A 64 16.20 2.60 -3.57
CA ALA A 64 16.97 1.66 -4.39
C ALA A 64 17.82 2.36 -5.47
N SER A 65 17.37 3.50 -5.99
CA SER A 65 18.08 4.27 -7.02
C SER A 65 19.12 5.25 -6.44
N GLY A 66 18.98 5.64 -5.18
CA GLY A 66 19.90 6.54 -4.47
C GLY A 66 21.19 5.89 -3.93
N SER A 67 21.37 4.56 -4.02
CA SER A 67 22.59 3.87 -3.56
C SER A 67 23.75 3.90 -4.58
N GLY A 68 23.76 4.87 -5.49
CA GLY A 68 24.71 4.98 -6.60
C GLY A 68 25.27 6.39 -6.80
N SER A 69 25.56 7.13 -5.72
CA SER A 69 26.35 8.37 -5.76
C SER A 69 27.36 8.42 -4.62
#